data_AF-A0A9X6N235-F1
#
_entry.id   AF-A0A9X6N235-F1
#
_cell.length_a   1.000
_cell.length_b   1.000
_cell.length_c   1.000
_cell.angle_alpha   90.00
_cell.angle_beta   90.00
_cell.angle_gamma   90.00
#
_symmetry.space_group_name_H-M   'P 1'
#
loop_
_entity.id
_entity.type
_entity.pdbx_description
1 polymer ?
#
loop_
_entity_poly.entity_id
_entity_poly.type
_entity_poly.pdbx_seq_one_letter_code
_entity_poly.pdbx_strand_id
1 'polypeptide(L)' 'MARVFHLTLGSIEKFAVADDYEDMYQKRAEVDPAFAYTPVEIKEMQIPGYEIEAYEIKEEKKVSKSRVKKS' A
#
# COMPACT_ATOMS: atom_id res chain seq x y z
N MET A 1 -4.53 14.45 1.65
CA MET A 1 -4.65 14.04 0.22
C MET A 1 -3.73 12.85 0.11
N ALA A 2 -4.28 11.71 -0.26
CA ALA A 2 -3.60 10.44 -0.16
C ALA A 2 -2.41 10.38 -1.13
N ARG A 3 -1.23 10.12 -0.58
CA ARG A 3 0.04 9.98 -1.29
C ARG A 3 0.52 8.54 -1.23
N VAL A 4 1.23 8.12 -2.27
CA VAL A 4 1.85 6.79 -2.32
C VAL A 4 3.25 6.88 -1.73
N PHE A 5 3.55 5.98 -0.80
CA PHE A 5 4.86 5.84 -0.17
C PHE A 5 5.46 4.48 -0.52
N HIS A 6 6.76 4.49 -0.78
CA HIS A 6 7.60 3.31 -0.89
C HIS A 6 8.30 3.07 0.45
N LEU A 7 8.06 1.90 1.03
CA LEU A 7 8.67 1.43 2.27
C LEU A 7 9.68 0.34 1.95
N THR A 8 10.92 0.55 2.37
CA THR A 8 12.02 -0.39 2.14
C THR A 8 12.66 -0.80 3.46
N LEU A 9 12.77 -2.12 3.66
CA LEU A 9 13.51 -2.72 4.77
C LEU A 9 14.42 -3.83 4.23
N GLY A 10 15.71 -3.53 4.07
CA GLY A 10 16.67 -4.47 3.49
C GLY A 10 16.28 -4.87 2.07
N SER A 11 15.88 -6.14 1.89
CA SER A 11 15.39 -6.69 0.61
C SER A 11 13.86 -6.68 0.48
N ILE A 12 13.13 -6.15 1.46
CA ILE A 12 11.67 -6.08 1.46
C ILE A 12 11.26 -4.70 0.94
N GLU A 13 10.46 -4.70 -0.11
CA GLU A 13 9.87 -3.49 -0.70
C GLU A 13 8.34 -3.59 -0.63
N LYS A 14 7.69 -2.54 -0.10
CA LYS A 14 6.24 -2.43 0.02
C LYS A 14 5.78 -1.04 -0.40
N PHE A 15 4.58 -0.98 -0.97
CA PHE A 15 3.93 0.28 -1.32
C PHE A 15 2.68 0.44 -0.46
N ALA A 16 2.50 1.63 0.08
CA ALA A 16 1.36 1.97 0.92
C ALA A 16 0.87 3.39 0.63
N VAL A 17 -0.35 3.67 1.03
CA VAL A 17 -1.01 4.96 0.82
C VAL A 17 -1.28 5.59 2.17
N ALA A 18 -0.89 6.85 2.35
CA ALA A 18 -1.11 7.61 3.57
C ALA A 18 -1.33 9.10 3.22
N ASP A 19 -1.91 9.87 4.14
CA ASP A 19 -2.11 11.30 3.90
C ASP A 19 -0.80 12.11 3.98
N ASP A 20 0.12 11.68 4.84
CA ASP A 20 1.42 12.29 5.03
C ASP A 20 2.45 11.27 5.59
N TYR A 21 3.69 11.73 5.80
CA TYR A 21 4.78 10.91 6.32
C TYR A 21 4.54 10.43 7.76
N GLU A 22 3.86 11.22 8.60
CA GLU A 22 3.62 10.87 9.99
C GLU A 22 2.56 9.78 10.10
N ASP A 23 1.48 9.90 9.33
CA ASP A 23 0.45 8.87 9.15
C ASP A 23 1.06 7.57 8.61
N MET A 24 1.93 7.66 7.61
CA MET A 24 2.64 6.48 7.09
C MET A 24 3.54 5.84 8.15
N TYR A 25 4.24 6.66 8.94
CA TYR A 25 5.10 6.14 10.01
C TYR A 25 4.30 5.42 11.09
N GLN A 26 3.11 5.93 11.45
CA GLN A 26 2.22 5.28 12.42
C GLN A 26 1.66 3.95 11.88
N LYS A 27 1.26 3.93 10.60
CA LYS A 27 0.65 2.75 9.95
C LYS A 27 1.65 1.75 9.38
N ARG A 28 2.96 2.00 9.48
CA ARG A 28 3.99 1.12 8.89
C ARG A 28 3.86 -0.34 9.34
N ALA A 29 3.44 -0.56 10.59
CA ALA A 29 3.23 -1.88 11.16
C ALA A 29 2.04 -2.64 10.54
N GLU A 30 1.05 -1.91 10.01
CA GLU A 30 -0.12 -2.47 9.31
C GLU A 30 0.27 -2.94 7.90
N VAL A 31 1.25 -2.29 7.28
CA VAL A 31 1.79 -2.68 5.97
C VAL A 31 2.59 -3.97 6.07
N ASP A 32 3.50 -4.03 7.05
CA ASP A 32 4.27 -5.22 7.38
C ASP A 32 4.60 -5.22 8.88
N PRO A 33 4.27 -6.29 9.64
CA PRO A 33 4.56 -6.35 11.07
C PRO A 33 6.05 -6.17 11.41
N ALA A 34 6.97 -6.54 10.50
CA ALA A 34 8.40 -6.35 10.71
C ALA A 34 8.79 -4.86 10.82
N PHE A 35 8.01 -3.97 10.20
CA PHE A 35 8.25 -2.53 10.17
C PHE A 35 7.97 -1.85 11.51
N ALA A 36 7.27 -2.49 12.44
CA ALA A 36 6.98 -1.93 13.76
C ALA A 36 8.24 -1.65 14.59
N TYR A 37 9.19 -2.59 14.55
CA TYR A 37 10.35 -2.62 15.44
C TYR A 37 11.69 -2.35 14.72
N THR A 38 11.66 -2.16 13.41
CA THR A 38 12.85 -1.96 12.59
C THR A 38 12.84 -0.58 11.94
N PRO A 39 14.03 0.03 11.71
CA PRO A 39 14.11 1.27 10.96
C PRO A 39 13.82 0.99 9.48
N VAL A 40 12.69 1.51 9.00
CA VAL A 40 12.25 1.39 7.61
C VAL A 40 12.53 2.71 6.88
N GLU A 41 13.05 2.62 5.67
CA GLU A 41 13.17 3.78 4.80
C GLU A 41 11.81 4.07 4.14
N ILE A 42 11.26 5.26 4.37
CA ILE A 42 9.98 5.70 3.81
C ILE A 42 10.27 6.84 2.83
N LYS A 43 9.87 6.66 1.57
CA LYS A 43 10.01 7.67 0.52
C LYS A 43 8.67 7.90 -0.15
N GLU A 44 8.27 9.16 -0.28
CA GLU A 44 7.15 9.52 -1.14
C GLU A 44 7.49 9.17 -2.59
N MET A 45 6.58 8.45 -3.27
CA MET A 45 6.76 8.07 -4.65
C MET A 45 6.42 9.25 -5.55
N GLN A 46 7.41 9.72 -6.29
CA GLN A 46 7.24 10.79 -7.27
C GLN A 46 7.79 10.31 -8.62
N ILE A 47 6.99 10.47 -9.67
CA ILE A 47 7.37 10.13 -11.04
C ILE A 47 7.49 11.45 -11.80
N PRO A 48 8.69 11.82 -12.30
CA PRO A 48 8.87 13.08 -13.02
C PRO A 48 7.90 13.22 -14.19
N GLY A 49 7.16 14.34 -14.22
CA GLY A 49 6.17 14.62 -15.27
C GLY A 49 4.80 13.95 -15.08
N TYR A 50 4.58 13.23 -13.98
CA TYR A 50 3.31 12.59 -13.67
C TYR A 50 2.87 12.90 -12.23
N GLU A 51 1.57 13.10 -12.06
CA GLU A 51 0.94 13.22 -10.74
C GLU A 51 0.30 11.88 -10.37
N ILE A 52 0.59 11.40 -9.16
CA ILE A 52 0.04 10.15 -8.64
C ILE A 52 -1.14 10.48 -7.73
N GLU A 53 -2.32 10.01 -8.11
CA GLU A 53 -3.53 10.17 -7.32
C GLU A 53 -3.99 8.79 -6.82
N ALA A 54 -4.16 8.67 -5.50
CA ALA A 54 -4.68 7.45 -4.90
C ALA A 54 -6.19 7.59 -4.65
N TYR A 55 -6.95 6.64 -5.19
CA TYR A 55 -8.40 6.57 -5.05
C TYR A 55 -8.81 5.31 -4.30
N GLU A 56 -9.77 5.43 -3.39
CA GLU A 56 -10.38 4.27 -2.75
C GLU A 56 -11.20 3.50 -3.80
N ILE A 57 -10.84 2.24 -4.02
CA ILE A 57 -11.65 1.34 -4.84
C ILE A 57 -12.84 0.92 -3.99
N LYS A 58 -14.01 1.49 -4.26
CA LYS A 58 -15.27 0.94 -3.76
C LYS A 58 -15.46 -0.44 -4.38
N GLU A 59 -15.22 -1.51 -3.64
CA GLU A 59 -15.41 -2.87 -4.13
C GLU A 59 -16.85 -3.05 -4.64
N GLU A 60 -17.04 -3.10 -5.96
CA GLU A 60 -18.12 -3.92 -6.49
C GLU A 60 -17.70 -5.37 -6.26
N LYS A 61 -18.32 -6.00 -5.24
CA LYS A 61 -18.20 -7.43 -4.93
C LYS A 61 -18.05 -8.24 -6.22
N LYS A 62 -16.84 -8.71 -6.51
CA LYS A 62 -16.64 -9.71 -7.56
C LYS A 62 -17.36 -10.97 -7.11
N VAL A 63 -18.58 -11.18 -7.62
CA VAL A 63 -19.28 -12.45 -7.49
C VAL A 63 -18.39 -13.51 -8.15
N SER A 64 -17.69 -14.28 -7.33
CA SER A 64 -16.96 -15.45 -7.77
C SER A 64 -17.96 -16.45 -8.34
N LYS A 65 -18.10 -16.49 -9.68
CA LYS A 65 -18.79 -17.60 -10.34
C LYS A 65 -17.91 -18.84 -10.22
N SER A 66 -17.98 -19.53 -9.09
CA SER A 66 -17.52 -20.91 -8.97
C SER A 66 -18.41 -21.78 -9.87
N ARG A 67 -17.95 -22.07 -11.08
CA ARG A 67 -18.59 -23.02 -11.98
C ARG A 67 -18.31 -24.42 -11.45
N VAL A 68 -19.15 -24.90 -10.53
CA VAL A 68 -19.14 -26.29 -10.08
C VAL A 68 -19.47 -27.16 -11.32
N LYS A 69 -18.51 -28.00 -11.73
CA LYS A 69 -18.75 -29.06 -12.72
C LYS A 69 -19.77 -30.04 -12.13
N LYS A 70 -20.91 -30.22 -12.81
CA LYS A 70 -21.82 -31.35 -12.59
C LYS A 70 -21.08 -32.64 -12.95
N SER A 71 -21.06 -33.61 -12.03
CA SER A 71 -20.87 -35.04 -12.32
C SER A 71 -22.24 -35.69 -12.54
#